data_AF-A0A3G4W487-F1
#
_entry.id   AF-A0A3G4W487-F1
#
_cell.length_a   1.000
_cell.length_b   1.000
_cell.length_c   1.000
_cell.angle_alpha   90.00
_cell.angle_beta   90.00
_cell.angle_gamma   90.00
#
_symmetry.space_group_name_H-M   'P 1'
#
loop_
_entity.id
_entity.type
_entity.pdbx_description
1 polymer ?
#
loop_
_entity_poly.entity_id
_entity_poly.type
_entity_poly.pdbx_seq_one_letter_code
_entity_poly.pdbx_strand_id
1 'polypeptide(L)'
;MRTVFVCLGCAVQYLPPESMTYPEAAVEASEVHCSLPACRSSAQESVRVMGVPQEVAAQWARRAAGLDGPVRRPRPGRRARGGRAASAPAAARNRLG
;
A
#
# COMPACT_ATOMS: atom_id res chain seq x y z
N MET A 1 -9.23 -15.06 11.48
CA MET A 1 -8.20 -14.15 10.93
C MET A 1 -8.93 -13.02 10.22
N ARG A 2 -8.58 -11.76 10.49
CA ARG A 2 -9.26 -10.60 9.86
C ARG A 2 -8.61 -10.30 8.51
N THR A 3 -9.42 -9.96 7.51
CA THR A 3 -8.95 -9.66 6.15
C THR A 3 -8.45 -8.23 6.08
N VAL A 4 -7.23 -8.04 5.56
CA VAL A 4 -6.66 -6.72 5.27
C VAL A 4 -7.09 -6.31 3.86
N PHE A 5 -7.58 -5.08 3.74
CA PHE A 5 -8.00 -4.46 2.47
C PHE A 5 -6.94 -3.48 1.96
N VAL A 6 -7.02 -3.16 0.67
CA VAL A 6 -6.06 -2.27 -0.01
C VAL A 6 -6.85 -1.19 -0.75
N CYS A 7 -6.57 0.07 -0.44
CA CYS A 7 -7.24 1.18 -1.09
C CYS A 7 -6.62 1.43 -2.47
N LEU A 8 -7.41 1.44 -3.53
CA LEU A 8 -6.95 1.78 -4.88
C LEU A 8 -6.61 3.27 -5.02
N GLY A 9 -7.30 4.15 -4.28
CA GLY A 9 -7.07 5.60 -4.36
C GLY A 9 -5.75 6.07 -3.76
N CYS A 10 -5.28 5.45 -2.67
CA CYS A 10 -4.04 5.86 -1.99
C CYS A 10 -3.05 4.73 -1.69
N ALA A 11 -3.31 3.52 -2.18
CA ALA A 11 -2.50 2.32 -1.99
C ALA A 11 -2.28 1.87 -0.53
N VAL A 12 -3.01 2.45 0.44
CA VAL A 12 -2.86 2.08 1.85
C VAL A 12 -3.50 0.72 2.14
N GLN A 13 -2.82 -0.08 2.97
CA GLN A 13 -3.38 -1.28 3.56
C GLN A 13 -4.10 -0.89 4.85
N TYR A 14 -5.36 -1.31 5.02
CA TYR A 14 -6.14 -1.01 6.21
C TYR A 14 -6.94 -2.20 6.67
N LEU A 15 -7.28 -2.19 7.95
CA LEU A 15 -8.13 -3.18 8.57
C LEU A 15 -9.52 -2.58 8.74
N PRO A 16 -10.55 -3.10 8.06
CA PRO A 16 -11.91 -2.59 8.23
C PRO A 16 -12.40 -2.83 9.67
N PRO A 17 -13.28 -1.97 10.22
CA PRO A 17 -13.92 -2.22 11.51
C PRO A 17 -14.74 -3.51 11.48
N GLU A 18 -14.96 -4.13 12.64
CA GLU A 18 -15.67 -5.41 12.73
C GLU A 18 -17.14 -5.31 12.29
N SER A 19 -17.74 -4.14 12.50
CA SER A 19 -19.08 -3.80 12.00
C SER A 19 -19.15 -3.62 10.48
N MET A 20 -18.02 -3.60 9.77
CA MET A 20 -17.93 -3.20 8.36
C MET A 20 -18.51 -1.80 8.07
N THR A 21 -18.64 -0.96 9.08
CA THR A 21 -19.12 0.43 8.95
C THR A 21 -18.21 1.35 9.75
N TYR A 22 -17.71 2.40 9.12
CA TYR A 22 -16.93 3.44 9.80
C TYR A 22 -17.88 4.33 10.62
N PRO A 23 -17.78 4.36 11.96
CA PRO A 23 -18.74 5.06 12.81
C PRO A 23 -18.73 6.58 12.59
N GLU A 24 -17.56 7.14 12.27
CA GLU A 24 -17.41 8.60 12.09
C GLU A 24 -17.91 9.11 10.74
N ALA A 25 -18.00 8.23 9.75
CA ALA A 25 -18.42 8.56 8.40
C ALA A 25 -19.78 7.97 8.02
N ALA A 26 -20.35 7.08 8.84
CA ALA A 26 -21.54 6.27 8.54
C ALA A 26 -21.46 5.57 7.17
N VAL A 27 -20.26 5.11 6.80
CA VAL A 27 -19.94 4.55 5.48
C VAL A 27 -19.49 3.12 5.63
N GLU A 28 -19.98 2.26 4.75
CA GLU A 28 -19.55 0.87 4.70
C GLU A 28 -18.09 0.74 4.28
N ALA A 29 -17.39 -0.16 4.93
CA ALA A 29 -16.03 -0.53 4.59
C ALA A 29 -16.03 -1.22 3.23
N SER A 30 -15.27 -0.67 2.30
CA SER A 30 -15.08 -1.24 0.97
C SER A 30 -13.78 -2.03 0.92
N GLU A 31 -13.70 -3.02 0.04
CA GLU A 31 -12.46 -3.76 -0.23
C GLU A 31 -11.47 -2.96 -1.09
N VAL A 32 -11.93 -1.90 -1.78
CA VAL A 32 -11.14 -1.12 -2.74
C VAL A 32 -10.90 0.33 -2.31
N HIS A 33 -11.51 0.82 -1.23
CA HIS A 33 -11.24 2.16 -0.72
C HIS A 33 -11.32 2.29 0.80
N CYS A 34 -10.44 3.14 1.34
CA CYS A 34 -10.48 3.51 2.75
C CYS A 34 -11.65 4.48 3.05
N SER A 35 -11.71 4.97 4.29
CA SER A 35 -12.76 5.90 4.75
C SER A 35 -12.66 7.31 4.14
N LEU A 36 -11.52 7.66 3.52
CA LEU A 36 -11.30 9.00 2.95
C LEU A 36 -12.25 9.25 1.76
N PRO A 37 -13.03 10.35 1.76
CA PRO A 37 -13.99 10.65 0.69
C PRO A 37 -13.35 10.72 -0.71
N ALA A 38 -12.18 11.36 -0.83
CA ALA A 38 -11.46 11.46 -2.10
C ALA A 38 -11.05 10.09 -2.67
N CYS A 39 -10.67 9.16 -1.79
CA CYS A 39 -10.29 7.80 -2.19
C CYS A 39 -11.50 7.00 -2.69
N ARG A 40 -12.72 7.30 -2.22
CA ARG A 40 -13.94 6.64 -2.71
C ARG A 40 -14.14 6.92 -4.20
N SER A 41 -14.18 8.19 -4.58
CA SER A 41 -14.40 8.59 -5.98
C SER A 41 -13.27 8.09 -6.88
N SER A 42 -12.01 8.21 -6.44
CA SER A 42 -10.85 7.74 -7.18
C SER A 42 -10.84 6.22 -7.37
N ALA A 43 -11.18 5.45 -6.33
CA ALA A 43 -11.24 3.99 -6.42
C ALA A 43 -12.39 3.51 -7.30
N GLN A 44 -13.57 4.13 -7.21
CA GLN A 44 -14.71 3.81 -8.07
C GLN A 44 -14.39 4.09 -9.54
N GLU A 45 -13.75 5.21 -9.84
CA GLU A 45 -13.31 5.52 -11.21
C GLU A 45 -12.24 4.52 -11.67
N SER A 46 -11.30 4.14 -10.80
CA SER A 46 -10.30 3.12 -11.11
C SER A 46 -10.94 1.77 -11.46
N VAL A 47 -11.94 1.32 -10.68
CA VAL A 47 -12.69 0.07 -10.97
C VAL A 47 -13.44 0.19 -12.29
N ARG A 48 -14.10 1.32 -12.55
CA ARG A 48 -14.77 1.61 -13.82
C ARG A 48 -13.80 1.53 -15.01
N VAL A 49 -12.64 2.18 -14.91
CA VAL A 49 -11.60 2.20 -15.97
C VAL A 49 -11.01 0.81 -16.20
N MET A 50 -10.80 0.02 -15.14
CA MET A 50 -10.33 -1.36 -15.28
C MET A 50 -11.37 -2.28 -15.96
N GLY A 51 -12.66 -1.93 -15.91
CA GLY A 51 -13.73 -2.70 -16.55
C GLY A 51 -13.95 -4.08 -15.92
N VAL A 52 -13.58 -4.26 -14.66
CA VAL A 52 -13.71 -5.53 -13.92
C VAL A 52 -14.61 -5.37 -12.70
N PRO A 53 -15.19 -6.46 -12.18
CA PRO A 53 -15.90 -6.44 -10.90
C PRO A 53 -15.01 -5.96 -9.75
N GLN A 54 -15.61 -5.32 -8.75
CA GLN A 54 -14.90 -4.73 -7.62
C GLN A 54 -14.09 -5.77 -6.83
N GLU A 55 -14.61 -6.98 -6.68
CA GLU A 55 -13.98 -8.09 -5.96
C GLU A 55 -12.70 -8.57 -6.69
N VAL A 56 -12.71 -8.51 -8.02
CA VAL A 56 -11.55 -8.84 -8.86
C VAL A 56 -10.49 -7.75 -8.72
N ALA A 57 -10.90 -6.48 -8.77
CA ALA A 57 -10.02 -5.35 -8.54
C ALA A 57 -9.39 -5.39 -7.13
N ALA A 58 -10.17 -5.73 -6.10
CA ALA A 58 -9.69 -5.90 -4.74
C ALA A 58 -8.66 -7.04 -4.63
N GLN A 59 -8.92 -8.19 -5.25
CA GLN A 59 -7.95 -9.29 -5.29
C GLN A 59 -6.65 -8.89 -5.99
N TRP A 60 -6.73 -8.17 -7.11
CA TRP A 60 -5.53 -7.67 -7.80
C TRP A 60 -4.74 -6.70 -6.93
N ALA A 61 -5.42 -5.80 -6.22
CA ALA A 61 -4.79 -4.88 -5.28
C ALA A 61 -4.09 -5.62 -4.13
N ARG A 62 -4.74 -6.65 -3.56
CA ARG A 62 -4.15 -7.49 -2.51
C ARG A 62 -2.93 -8.27 -3.02
N ARG A 63 -2.99 -8.82 -4.22
CA ARG A 63 -1.85 -9.48 -4.87
C ARG A 63 -0.69 -8.51 -5.12
N ALA A 64 -0.97 -7.32 -5.65
CA ALA A 64 0.02 -6.29 -5.90
C ALA A 64 0.68 -5.78 -4.61
N ALA A 65 -0.09 -5.71 -3.52
CA ALA A 65 0.41 -5.38 -2.18
C ALA A 65 1.19 -6.53 -1.50
N GLY A 66 1.30 -7.70 -2.15
CA GLY A 66 1.97 -8.87 -1.58
C GLY A 66 1.22 -9.52 -0.41
N LEU A 67 -0.08 -9.27 -0.28
CA LEU A 67 -0.94 -9.85 0.75
C LEU A 67 -1.41 -11.27 0.40
N ASP A 68 -1.36 -11.63 -0.88
CA ASP A 68 -1.61 -12.99 -1.33
C ASP A 68 -0.28 -13.78 -1.31
N GLY A 69 -0.10 -14.59 -0.28
CA GLY A 69 1.07 -15.44 -0.09
C GLY A 69 1.31 -15.83 1.37
N PRO A 70 2.20 -16.79 1.65
CA PRO A 70 2.56 -17.13 3.03
C PRO A 70 3.12 -15.89 3.72
N VAL A 71 2.69 -15.64 4.96
CA VAL A 71 3.19 -14.54 5.80
C VAL A 71 4.72 -14.61 5.81
N ARG A 72 5.37 -13.69 5.11
CA ARG A 72 6.83 -13.56 5.13
C ARG A 72 7.20 -13.02 6.49
N ARG A 73 7.50 -13.92 7.44
CA ARG A 73 8.15 -13.50 8.67
C ARG A 73 9.43 -12.76 8.27
N PRO A 74 9.66 -11.53 8.77
CA PRO A 74 10.95 -10.88 8.56
C PRO A 74 12.01 -11.84 9.07
N ARG A 75 12.87 -12.36 8.19
CA ARG A 75 14.03 -13.15 8.61
C ARG A 75 14.94 -12.20 9.38
N PRO A 76 15.19 -12.40 10.68
CA PRO A 76 16.25 -11.69 11.35
C PRO A 76 17.55 -12.20 10.72
N GLY A 77 18.18 -11.39 9.87
CA GLY A 77 19.47 -11.73 9.25
C GLY A 77 19.47 -11.76 7.73
N ARG A 78 19.34 -10.59 7.11
CA ARG A 78 20.20 -10.23 5.97
C ARG A 78 20.20 -8.72 5.84
N ARG A 79 21.20 -8.06 6.47
CA ARG A 79 21.63 -6.74 5.99
C ARG A 79 21.86 -6.91 4.48
N ALA A 80 21.20 -6.10 3.66
CA ALA A 80 21.43 -6.08 2.22
C ALA A 80 22.90 -5.71 1.98
N ARG A 81 23.75 -6.73 1.85
CA ARG A 81 25.13 -6.57 1.43
C ARG A 81 25.10 -6.43 -0.09
N GLY A 82 24.85 -5.22 -0.58
CA GLY A 82 24.69 -5.03 -2.02
C GLY A 82 24.07 -3.70 -2.41
N GLY A 83 24.70 -2.60 -2.01
CA GLY A 83 24.47 -1.30 -2.62
C GLY A 83 25.77 -0.54 -2.54
N ARG A 84 26.60 -0.61 -3.59
CA ARG A 84 27.64 0.40 -3.79
C ARG A 84 26.91 1.72 -4.02
N ALA A 85 26.57 2.41 -2.94
CA ALA A 85 26.32 3.82 -3.02
C ALA A 85 27.66 4.45 -3.39
N ALA A 86 27.83 4.73 -4.68
CA ALA A 86 28.80 5.71 -5.14
C ALA A 86 28.33 7.08 -4.60
N SER A 87 28.53 7.30 -3.30
CA SER A 87 28.46 8.62 -2.69
C SER A 87 29.84 9.23 -2.89
N ALA A 88 30.05 9.84 -4.06
CA ALA A 88 31.13 10.79 -4.22
C ALA A 88 30.85 11.98 -3.30
N PRO A 89 31.75 12.36 -2.36
CA PRO A 89 31.71 13.68 -1.78
C PRO A 89 32.47 14.60 -2.74
N ALA A 90 31.74 15.43 -3.47
CA ALA A 90 32.32 16.60 -4.07
C ALA A 90 32.75 17.59 -2.97
N ALA A 91 34.03 17.98 -3.04
CA ALA A 91 34.62 19.21 -2.55
C ALA A 91 34.73 19.47 -1.03
N ALA A 92 35.98 19.45 -0.55
CA ALA A 92 36.47 20.43 0.42
C ALA A 92 37.99 20.64 0.21
N ARG A 93 38.41 21.88 0.41
CA ARG A 93 39.65 22.49 -0.06
C ARG A 93 40.76 22.33 0.99
N ASN A 94 42.00 22.08 0.59
CA ASN A 94 43.19 22.67 1.24
C ASN A 94 44.46 22.39 0.41
N ARG A 95 45.01 23.44 -0.22
CA ARG A 95 46.43 23.50 -0.56
C ARG A 95 47.08 24.46 0.44
N LEU A 96 47.77 23.88 1.40
CA LEU A 96 48.77 24.50 2.26
C LEU A 96 49.93 23.50 2.29
N GLY A 97 51.09 23.91 1.76
CA GLY A 97 52.29 23.09 1.61
C GLY A 97 52.79 23.07 0.18
#